data_AF-A0A5B7DH82-F1
#
_entry.id   AF-A0A5B7DH82-F1
#
_cell.length_a   1.000
_cell.length_b   1.000
_cell.length_c   1.000
_cell.angle_alpha   90.00
_cell.angle_beta   90.00
_cell.angle_gamma   90.00
#
_symmetry.space_group_name_H-M   'P 1'
#
loop_
_entity.id
_entity.type
_entity.pdbx_description
1 polymer ?
#
loop_
_entity_poly.entity_id
_entity_poly.type
_entity_poly.pdbx_seq_one_letter_code
_entity_poly.pdbx_strand_id
1 'polypeptide(L)'
;MLDGYYRTIPGFAVLLEKEWLSFGHKFAQRVGHGDDRHQDADRSPVFLQFVDCVWQILKQFPHAFQFTEDMLITILDHLYSCLFGTFLYNSERERIEKEVKTKTVSLWSLILSNKADFENPLYSANTKHHVLFPRTSMRHLCLWDKYYCRWNPSMRQQEPVHIRYKELLHVKEQLEKHVDELRKELAARQTHDSPRVASAIV
;
A
#
# COMPACT_ATOMS: atom_id res chain seq x y z
N MET A 1 5.46 -9.51 -8.48
CA MET A 1 4.75 -10.81 -8.60
C MET A 1 5.55 -11.96 -7.99
N LEU A 2 6.83 -12.10 -8.35
CA LEU A 2 7.69 -13.19 -7.86
C LEU A 2 8.18 -12.94 -6.43
N ASP A 3 8.83 -11.81 -6.19
CA ASP A 3 9.40 -11.48 -4.89
C ASP A 3 8.37 -10.76 -3.99
N GLY A 4 8.20 -11.27 -2.77
CA GLY A 4 7.38 -10.65 -1.73
C GLY A 4 7.97 -9.39 -1.11
N TYR A 5 9.27 -9.19 -1.19
CA TYR A 5 9.91 -7.97 -0.70
C TYR A 5 9.33 -6.71 -1.36
N TYR A 6 9.18 -6.71 -2.68
CA TYR A 6 8.63 -5.58 -3.44
C TYR A 6 7.13 -5.32 -3.20
N ARG A 7 6.47 -6.15 -2.38
CA ARG A 7 5.08 -5.95 -1.94
C ARG A 7 4.98 -5.23 -0.59
N THR A 8 6.12 -4.97 0.05
CA THR A 8 6.22 -4.13 1.26
C THR A 8 6.32 -2.65 0.89
N ILE A 9 5.95 -1.74 1.78
CA ILE A 9 6.09 -0.28 1.57
C ILE A 9 7.54 0.10 1.22
N PRO A 10 8.56 -0.26 2.02
CA PRO A 10 9.95 0.06 1.69
C PRO A 10 10.44 -0.70 0.45
N GLY A 11 10.02 -1.96 0.26
CA GLY A 11 10.42 -2.72 -0.92
C GLY A 11 9.89 -2.14 -2.21
N PHE A 12 8.65 -1.63 -2.23
CA PHE A 12 8.09 -0.99 -3.41
C PHE A 12 8.80 0.34 -3.74
N ALA A 13 9.18 1.13 -2.72
CA ALA A 13 10.04 2.30 -2.92
C ALA A 13 11.38 1.90 -3.56
N VAL A 14 12.02 0.82 -3.09
CA VAL A 14 13.25 0.28 -3.68
C VAL A 14 13.05 -0.21 -5.12
N LEU A 15 11.92 -0.86 -5.41
CA LEU A 15 11.57 -1.28 -6.77
C LEU A 15 11.55 -0.08 -7.73
N LEU A 16 10.95 1.03 -7.29
CA LEU A 16 10.84 2.25 -8.09
C LEU A 16 12.18 2.97 -8.26
N GLU A 17 12.96 3.09 -7.18
CA GLU A 17 14.33 3.65 -7.25
C GLU A 17 15.24 2.84 -8.18
N LYS A 18 15.13 1.51 -8.13
CA LYS A 18 15.91 0.62 -8.97
C LYS A 18 15.39 0.60 -10.40
N GLU A 19 14.25 -0.03 -10.64
CA GLU A 19 13.82 -0.41 -12.00
C GLU A 19 13.33 0.78 -12.84
N TRP A 20 12.94 1.89 -12.21
CA TRP A 20 12.46 3.07 -12.93
C TRP A 20 13.47 4.21 -12.92
N LEU A 21 13.99 4.58 -11.75
CA LEU A 21 14.85 5.76 -11.64
C LEU A 21 16.29 5.46 -12.04
N SER A 22 16.92 4.42 -11.51
CA SER A 22 18.32 4.10 -11.83
C SER A 22 18.49 3.59 -13.26
N PHE A 23 17.54 2.78 -13.75
CA PHE A 23 17.55 2.28 -15.13
C PHE A 23 17.14 3.33 -16.19
N GLY A 24 16.84 4.57 -15.77
CA GLY A 24 16.75 5.70 -16.69
C GLY A 24 15.41 5.87 -17.39
N HIS A 25 14.29 5.57 -16.73
CA HIS A 25 13.00 6.03 -17.21
C HIS A 25 13.01 7.56 -17.28
N LYS A 26 12.65 8.11 -18.45
CA LYS A 26 12.75 9.55 -18.74
C LYS A 26 11.59 10.34 -18.14
N PHE A 27 11.48 10.38 -16.80
CA PHE A 27 10.35 11.00 -16.10
C PHE A 27 10.11 12.45 -16.52
N ALA A 28 11.15 13.28 -16.53
CA ALA A 28 11.00 14.69 -16.90
C ALA A 28 10.47 14.89 -18.32
N GLN A 29 10.92 14.08 -19.28
CA GLN A 29 10.44 14.13 -20.65
C GLN A 29 9.01 13.56 -20.79
N ARG A 30 8.74 12.42 -20.17
CA ARG A 30 7.46 11.70 -20.30
C ARG A 30 6.31 12.44 -19.60
N VAL A 31 6.60 13.15 -18.51
CA VAL A 31 5.64 13.98 -17.78
C VAL A 31 5.59 15.41 -18.32
N GLY A 32 6.73 15.96 -18.74
CA GLY A 32 6.86 17.36 -19.17
C GLY A 32 6.90 18.33 -17.99
N HIS A 33 7.77 18.05 -17.00
CA HIS A 33 7.91 18.87 -15.80
C HIS A 33 8.31 20.32 -16.12
N GLY A 34 7.44 21.27 -15.78
CA GLY A 34 7.70 22.71 -15.98
C GLY A 34 7.84 23.11 -17.46
N ASP A 35 7.33 22.29 -18.37
CA ASP A 35 7.34 22.55 -19.82
C ASP A 35 5.91 22.84 -20.30
N ASP A 36 5.74 23.96 -21.01
CA ASP A 36 4.44 24.41 -21.55
C ASP A 36 4.07 23.74 -22.89
N ARG A 37 4.98 22.94 -23.48
CA ARG A 37 4.73 22.23 -24.74
C ARG A 37 3.85 20.99 -24.52
N HIS A 38 2.56 21.20 -24.35
CA HIS A 38 1.59 20.12 -24.10
C HIS A 38 1.42 19.13 -25.27
N GLN A 39 1.78 19.54 -26.49
CA GLN A 39 1.70 18.72 -27.71
C GLN A 39 2.96 17.88 -27.96
N ASP A 40 3.92 17.89 -27.03
CA ASP A 40 5.13 17.10 -27.17
C ASP A 40 4.79 15.59 -27.26
N ALA A 41 5.13 15.00 -28.41
CA ALA A 41 4.88 13.59 -28.71
C ALA A 41 5.64 12.63 -27.78
N ASP A 42 6.67 13.13 -27.07
CA ASP A 42 7.38 12.36 -26.07
C ASP A 42 6.63 12.27 -24.74
N ARG A 43 5.57 13.05 -24.50
CA ARG A 43 4.75 12.88 -23.28
C ARG A 43 3.91 11.61 -23.38
N SER A 44 4.00 10.77 -22.35
CA SER A 44 3.30 9.49 -22.35
C SER A 44 3.10 8.92 -20.94
N PRO A 45 1.91 8.38 -20.60
CA PRO A 45 1.56 7.92 -19.25
C PRO A 45 2.13 6.53 -18.90
N VAL A 46 3.37 6.21 -19.31
CA VAL A 46 3.97 4.88 -19.14
C VAL A 46 4.07 4.49 -17.66
N PHE A 47 4.53 5.40 -16.80
CA PHE A 47 4.60 5.12 -15.36
C PHE A 47 3.21 5.01 -14.73
N LEU A 48 2.25 5.83 -15.17
CA LEU A 48 0.85 5.70 -14.73
C LEU A 48 0.26 4.33 -15.09
N GLN A 49 0.50 3.83 -16.31
CA GLN A 49 0.06 2.49 -16.72
C GLN A 49 0.66 1.38 -15.85
N PHE A 50 1.94 1.52 -15.47
CA PHE A 50 2.57 0.60 -14.52
C PHE A 50 1.88 0.63 -13.15
N VAL A 51 1.64 1.82 -12.60
CA VAL A 51 0.99 1.96 -11.29
C VAL A 51 -0.45 1.45 -11.32
N ASP A 52 -1.19 1.68 -12.41
CA ASP A 52 -2.51 1.07 -12.64
C ASP A 52 -2.41 -0.45 -12.60
N CYS A 53 -1.47 -1.06 -13.33
CA CYS A 53 -1.25 -2.50 -13.29
C CYS A 53 -0.94 -3.00 -11.86
N VAL A 54 -0.18 -2.26 -11.06
CA VAL A 54 0.05 -2.59 -9.64
C VAL A 54 -1.26 -2.54 -8.86
N TRP A 55 -2.12 -1.54 -9.10
CA TRP A 55 -3.44 -1.44 -8.50
C TRP A 55 -4.35 -2.63 -8.90
N GLN A 56 -4.35 -3.06 -10.16
CA GLN A 56 -5.13 -4.23 -10.61
C GLN A 56 -4.72 -5.49 -9.82
N ILE A 57 -3.43 -5.68 -9.58
CA ILE A 57 -2.91 -6.82 -8.80
C ILE A 57 -3.28 -6.65 -7.32
N LEU A 58 -3.14 -5.45 -6.76
CA LEU A 58 -3.54 -5.14 -5.38
C LEU A 58 -5.02 -5.47 -5.13
N LYS A 59 -5.91 -5.11 -6.08
CA LYS A 59 -7.35 -5.46 -6.06
C LYS A 59 -7.59 -6.96 -6.05
N GLN A 60 -6.87 -7.72 -6.88
CA GLN A 60 -7.05 -9.18 -6.98
C GLN A 60 -6.48 -9.93 -5.78
N PHE A 61 -5.50 -9.37 -5.06
CA PHE A 61 -4.84 -10.00 -3.91
C PHE A 61 -4.83 -9.10 -2.65
N PRO A 62 -5.98 -8.94 -1.95
CA PRO A 62 -6.13 -7.96 -0.86
C PRO A 62 -5.18 -8.11 0.33
N HIS A 63 -4.59 -9.30 0.54
CA HIS A 63 -3.71 -9.60 1.67
C HIS A 63 -2.22 -9.60 1.29
N ALA A 64 -1.89 -9.42 0.02
CA ALA A 64 -0.55 -9.67 -0.51
C ALA A 64 0.39 -8.45 -0.46
N PHE A 65 -0.16 -7.25 -0.33
CA PHE A 65 0.58 -5.98 -0.33
C PHE A 65 0.44 -5.29 1.03
N GLN A 66 1.56 -4.75 1.52
CA GLN A 66 1.60 -3.98 2.77
C GLN A 66 1.00 -2.58 2.58
N PHE A 67 1.01 -2.05 1.36
CA PHE A 67 0.44 -0.74 1.07
C PHE A 67 -0.97 -0.82 0.50
N THR A 68 -1.75 0.24 0.69
CA THR A 68 -3.07 0.43 0.07
C THR A 68 -2.96 1.19 -1.26
N GLU A 69 -4.09 1.32 -1.95
CA GLU A 69 -4.19 2.17 -3.14
C GLU A 69 -3.90 3.65 -2.86
N ASP A 70 -4.05 4.11 -1.61
CA ASP A 70 -3.77 5.50 -1.23
C ASP A 70 -2.29 5.84 -1.44
N MET A 71 -1.37 4.90 -1.14
CA MET A 71 0.06 5.08 -1.44
C MET A 71 0.31 5.23 -2.94
N LEU A 72 -0.40 4.46 -3.77
CA LEU A 72 -0.26 4.52 -5.22
C LEU A 72 -0.78 5.85 -5.76
N ILE A 73 -1.91 6.34 -5.23
CA ILE A 73 -2.46 7.66 -5.58
C ILE A 73 -1.49 8.77 -5.15
N THR A 74 -0.94 8.72 -3.94
CA THR A 74 0.06 9.69 -3.47
C THR A 74 1.31 9.70 -4.35
N ILE A 75 1.79 8.54 -4.80
CA ILE A 75 2.90 8.45 -5.76
C ILE A 75 2.54 9.15 -7.06
N LEU A 76 1.33 8.93 -7.59
CA LEU A 76 0.89 9.55 -8.84
C LEU A 76 0.62 11.05 -8.69
N ASP A 77 0.18 11.54 -7.54
CA ASP A 77 0.05 12.97 -7.29
C ASP A 77 1.41 13.66 -7.27
N HIS A 78 2.40 13.04 -6.61
CA HIS A 78 3.76 13.56 -6.56
C HIS A 78 4.62 13.24 -7.78
N LEU A 79 4.14 12.38 -8.69
CA LEU A 79 4.67 12.24 -10.04
C LEU A 79 4.49 13.55 -10.83
N TYR A 80 3.43 14.32 -10.58
CA TYR A 80 3.17 15.56 -11.32
C TYR A 80 3.50 16.82 -10.51
N SER A 81 3.44 16.75 -9.17
CA SER A 81 3.54 17.95 -8.33
C SER A 81 4.91 18.63 -8.30
N CYS A 82 5.99 17.92 -8.69
CA CYS A 82 7.38 18.38 -8.57
C CYS A 82 7.80 18.84 -7.16
N LEU A 83 7.06 18.45 -6.13
CA LEU A 83 7.35 18.84 -4.74
C LEU A 83 8.60 18.13 -4.22
N PHE A 84 8.81 16.89 -4.67
CA PHE A 84 9.94 16.05 -4.32
C PHE A 84 10.86 15.86 -5.53
N GLY A 85 12.15 15.63 -5.27
CA GLY A 85 13.11 15.30 -6.33
C GLY A 85 12.98 13.88 -6.87
N THR A 86 12.13 13.04 -6.26
CA THR A 86 12.06 11.61 -6.54
C THR A 86 11.81 11.29 -8.01
N PHE A 87 10.94 12.02 -8.71
CA PHE A 87 10.64 11.76 -10.13
C PHE A 87 11.21 12.83 -11.07
N LEU A 88 12.11 13.69 -10.61
CA LEU A 88 12.76 14.67 -11.48
C LEU A 88 13.86 14.04 -12.34
N TYR A 89 14.14 14.68 -13.47
CA TYR A 89 15.20 14.35 -14.43
C TYR A 89 14.98 13.01 -15.16
N ASN A 90 15.86 12.68 -16.11
CA ASN A 90 15.68 11.55 -17.02
C ASN A 90 16.64 10.37 -16.81
N SER A 91 17.67 10.55 -15.97
CA SER A 91 18.66 9.49 -15.71
C SER A 91 19.31 9.66 -14.33
N GLU A 92 19.87 8.57 -13.81
CA GLU A 92 20.66 8.62 -12.57
C GLU A 92 21.86 9.58 -12.70
N ARG A 93 22.54 9.56 -13.84
CA ARG A 93 23.67 10.47 -14.11
C ARG A 93 23.25 11.93 -13.94
N GLU A 94 22.15 12.34 -14.58
CA GLU A 94 21.63 13.71 -14.49
C GLU A 94 21.22 14.08 -13.05
N ARG A 95 20.62 13.14 -12.30
CA ARG A 95 20.25 13.36 -10.89
C ARG A 95 21.48 13.56 -9.99
N ILE A 96 22.59 12.90 -10.29
CA ILE A 96 23.86 13.10 -9.58
C ILE A 96 24.45 14.47 -9.94
N GLU A 97 24.53 14.81 -11.23
CA GLU A 97 25.03 16.10 -11.72
C GLU A 97 24.25 17.30 -11.14
N LYS A 98 22.95 17.13 -10.94
CA LYS A 98 22.07 18.15 -10.35
C LYS A 98 21.98 18.08 -8.83
N GLU A 99 22.70 17.15 -8.19
CA GLU A 99 22.74 16.95 -6.75
C GLU A 99 21.35 16.80 -6.11
N VAL A 100 20.46 16.04 -6.76
CA VAL A 100 19.04 15.95 -6.36
C VAL A 100 18.89 15.50 -4.91
N LYS A 101 19.72 14.55 -4.46
CA LYS A 101 19.66 14.01 -3.10
C LYS A 101 19.97 15.04 -2.01
N THR A 102 20.73 16.10 -2.32
CA THR A 102 21.09 17.15 -1.34
C THR A 102 20.22 18.39 -1.50
N LYS A 103 19.75 18.70 -2.72
CA LYS A 103 18.97 19.90 -3.03
C LYS A 103 17.46 19.72 -2.92
N THR A 104 16.97 18.49 -2.79
CA THR A 104 15.53 18.19 -2.74
C THR A 104 15.20 17.15 -1.69
N VAL A 105 13.93 17.07 -1.31
CA VAL A 105 13.41 16.04 -0.42
C VAL A 105 12.95 14.83 -1.26
N SER A 106 13.13 13.63 -0.70
CA SER A 106 12.59 12.40 -1.27
C SER A 106 11.12 12.21 -0.89
N LEU A 107 10.29 11.80 -1.84
CA LEU A 107 8.92 11.34 -1.60
C LEU A 107 8.89 10.21 -0.57
N TRP A 108 9.91 9.33 -0.57
CA TRP A 108 9.98 8.23 0.39
C TRP A 108 10.13 8.72 1.82
N SER A 109 10.72 9.91 2.04
CA SER A 109 10.77 10.51 3.37
C SER A 109 9.35 10.81 3.88
N LEU A 110 8.46 11.35 3.03
CA LEU A 110 7.06 11.58 3.39
C LEU A 110 6.33 10.25 3.70
N ILE A 111 6.45 9.28 2.79
CA ILE A 111 5.69 8.02 2.89
C ILE A 111 6.15 7.19 4.10
N LEU A 112 7.46 7.07 4.32
CA LEU A 112 8.00 6.27 5.41
C LEU A 112 7.78 6.92 6.78
N SER A 113 7.79 8.26 6.86
CA SER A 113 7.45 8.98 8.09
C SER A 113 5.96 8.84 8.46
N ASN A 114 5.08 8.67 7.47
CA ASN A 114 3.62 8.54 7.67
C ASN A 114 3.12 7.12 7.29
N LYS A 115 3.93 6.09 7.56
CA LYS A 115 3.68 4.70 7.12
C LYS A 115 2.28 4.18 7.48
N ALA A 116 1.74 4.57 8.64
CA ALA A 116 0.45 4.11 9.15
C ALA A 116 -0.75 4.49 8.26
N ASP A 117 -0.65 5.60 7.52
CA ASP A 117 -1.69 6.06 6.60
C ASP A 117 -1.79 5.19 5.36
N PHE A 118 -0.67 4.59 4.98
CA PHE A 118 -0.53 3.76 3.78
C PHE A 118 -0.61 2.26 4.05
N GLU A 119 -0.58 1.85 5.32
CA GLU A 119 -0.50 0.44 5.69
C GLU A 119 -1.86 -0.27 5.54
N ASN A 120 -1.84 -1.36 4.78
CA ASN A 120 -2.96 -2.25 4.59
C ASN A 120 -3.12 -3.14 5.82
N PRO A 121 -4.22 -3.01 6.58
CA PRO A 121 -4.41 -3.78 7.80
C PRO A 121 -4.70 -5.27 7.52
N LEU A 122 -5.04 -5.62 6.28
CA LEU A 122 -5.22 -7.01 5.83
C LEU A 122 -3.92 -7.67 5.35
N TYR A 123 -2.80 -6.95 5.37
CA TYR A 123 -1.53 -7.50 4.91
C TYR A 123 -1.12 -8.72 5.75
N SER A 124 -0.87 -9.84 5.09
CA SER A 124 -0.40 -11.07 5.74
C SER A 124 1.03 -11.38 5.30
N ALA A 125 1.96 -11.38 6.27
CA ALA A 125 3.37 -11.70 6.03
C ALA A 125 3.57 -13.11 5.44
N ASN A 126 2.64 -14.04 5.69
CA ASN A 126 2.67 -15.39 5.13
C ASN A 126 2.61 -15.41 3.61
N THR A 127 2.05 -14.36 2.99
CA THR A 127 1.98 -14.25 1.53
C THR A 127 3.32 -13.91 0.88
N LYS A 128 4.36 -13.56 1.65
CA LYS A 128 5.66 -13.11 1.12
C LYS A 128 6.36 -14.15 0.23
N HIS A 129 6.16 -15.43 0.51
CA HIS A 129 6.76 -16.53 -0.25
C HIS A 129 5.91 -16.99 -1.44
N HIS A 130 4.66 -16.50 -1.56
CA HIS A 130 3.77 -16.89 -2.65
C HIS A 130 3.99 -16.03 -3.89
N VAL A 131 4.04 -16.68 -5.05
CA VAL A 131 4.04 -16.01 -6.35
C VAL A 131 2.60 -15.62 -6.70
N LEU A 132 2.42 -14.36 -7.12
CA LEU A 132 1.11 -13.86 -7.57
C LEU A 132 0.92 -14.08 -9.07
N PHE A 133 -0.21 -14.68 -9.45
CA PHE A 133 -0.63 -14.89 -10.84
C PHE A 133 -1.93 -14.14 -11.13
N PRO A 134 -1.87 -12.86 -11.56
CA PRO A 134 -3.06 -12.06 -11.81
C PRO A 134 -3.83 -12.53 -13.05
N ARG A 135 -5.15 -12.40 -13.01
CA ARG A 135 -6.02 -12.60 -14.16
C ARG A 135 -6.01 -11.34 -15.02
N THR A 136 -5.52 -11.47 -16.25
CA THR A 136 -5.34 -10.36 -17.22
C THR A 136 -6.49 -10.22 -18.23
N SER A 137 -7.54 -11.04 -18.09
CA SER A 137 -8.74 -10.93 -18.93
C SER A 137 -9.52 -9.65 -18.60
N MET A 138 -10.09 -9.00 -19.61
CA MET A 138 -10.96 -7.82 -19.47
C MET A 138 -12.13 -8.00 -18.48
N ARG A 139 -12.55 -9.24 -18.21
CA ARG A 139 -13.57 -9.55 -17.19
C ARG A 139 -13.11 -9.36 -15.74
N HIS A 140 -11.80 -9.28 -15.52
CA HIS A 140 -11.17 -9.21 -14.20
C HIS A 140 -10.40 -7.89 -13.99
N LEU A 141 -10.25 -7.09 -15.05
CA LEU A 141 -9.68 -5.76 -14.97
C LEU A 141 -10.81 -4.76 -14.71
N CYS A 142 -10.55 -3.82 -13.81
CA CYS A 142 -11.52 -2.80 -13.43
C CYS A 142 -10.98 -1.40 -13.80
N LEU A 143 -11.88 -0.44 -13.99
CA LEU A 143 -11.48 0.96 -14.01
C LEU A 143 -11.10 1.39 -12.59
N TRP A 144 -9.97 2.08 -12.43
CA TRP A 144 -9.56 2.64 -11.15
C TRP A 144 -10.31 3.94 -10.85
N ASP A 145 -11.57 3.80 -10.45
CA ASP A 145 -12.50 4.86 -10.09
C ASP A 145 -11.91 5.89 -9.09
N LYS A 146 -11.23 5.42 -8.05
CA LYS A 146 -10.59 6.29 -7.05
C LYS A 146 -9.44 7.14 -7.57
N TYR A 147 -8.88 6.83 -8.72
CA TYR A 147 -7.88 7.68 -9.36
C TYR A 147 -8.51 8.50 -10.50
N TYR A 148 -9.10 7.82 -11.48
CA TYR A 148 -9.61 8.46 -12.70
C TYR A 148 -10.90 9.27 -12.49
N CYS A 149 -11.71 8.94 -11.47
CA CYS A 149 -13.01 9.56 -11.23
C CYS A 149 -13.09 10.30 -9.88
N ARG A 150 -11.95 10.51 -9.19
CA ARG A 150 -11.87 11.07 -7.83
C ARG A 150 -12.47 12.46 -7.63
N TRP A 151 -12.60 13.21 -8.71
CA TRP A 151 -13.17 14.56 -8.71
C TRP A 151 -14.68 14.59 -8.82
N ASN A 152 -15.33 13.47 -9.21
CA ASN A 152 -16.78 13.38 -9.27
C ASN A 152 -17.33 12.99 -7.88
N PRO A 153 -18.06 13.88 -7.18
CA PRO A 153 -18.59 13.58 -5.85
C PRO A 153 -19.50 12.36 -5.82
N SER A 154 -20.26 12.10 -6.89
CA SER A 154 -21.18 10.97 -7.00
C SER A 154 -20.47 9.62 -7.16
N MET A 155 -19.20 9.62 -7.56
CA MET A 155 -18.39 8.40 -7.72
C MET A 155 -17.44 8.17 -6.54
N ARG A 156 -17.41 9.08 -5.56
CA ARG A 156 -16.63 8.87 -4.33
C ARG A 156 -17.31 7.78 -3.52
N GLN A 157 -16.55 6.74 -3.17
CA GLN A 157 -17.00 5.79 -2.16
C GLN A 157 -17.30 6.56 -0.86
N GLN A 158 -18.52 6.41 -0.32
CA GLN A 158 -18.93 7.09 0.90
C GLN A 158 -18.05 6.73 2.10
N GLU A 159 -17.58 5.48 2.16
CA GLU A 159 -16.55 5.04 3.11
C GLU A 159 -15.44 4.25 2.38
N PRO A 160 -14.17 4.61 2.56
CA PRO A 160 -13.06 3.81 2.05
C PRO A 160 -13.04 2.44 2.73
N VAL A 161 -13.06 1.37 1.93
CA VAL A 161 -13.12 -0.02 2.43
C VAL A 161 -12.02 -0.32 3.46
N HIS A 162 -10.83 0.27 3.33
CA HIS A 162 -9.73 0.09 4.27
C HIS A 162 -10.01 0.68 5.66
N ILE A 163 -10.75 1.80 5.77
CA ILE A 163 -11.13 2.40 7.07
C ILE A 163 -12.07 1.46 7.78
N ARG A 164 -13.10 1.00 7.06
CA ARG A 164 -14.04 0.00 7.59
C ARG A 164 -13.33 -1.28 8.02
N TYR A 165 -12.32 -1.74 7.29
CA TYR A 165 -11.52 -2.90 7.72
C TYR A 165 -10.68 -2.61 8.97
N LYS A 166 -10.08 -1.41 9.10
CA LYS A 166 -9.38 -1.00 10.32
C LYS A 166 -10.33 -1.03 11.52
N GLU A 167 -11.52 -0.49 11.39
CA GLU A 167 -12.55 -0.50 12.43
C GLU A 167 -13.01 -1.92 12.77
N LEU A 168 -13.29 -2.75 11.76
CA LEU A 168 -13.68 -4.14 11.97
C LEU A 168 -12.60 -4.96 12.67
N LEU A 169 -11.33 -4.73 12.33
CA LEU A 169 -10.21 -5.38 13.01
C LEU A 169 -10.06 -4.92 14.46
N HIS A 170 -10.30 -3.63 14.73
CA HIS A 170 -10.32 -3.11 16.09
C HIS A 170 -11.44 -3.75 16.93
N VAL A 171 -12.65 -3.82 16.38
CA VAL A 171 -13.79 -4.50 17.03
C VAL A 171 -13.50 -5.98 17.26
N LYS A 172 -12.89 -6.65 16.27
CA LYS A 172 -12.48 -8.05 16.39
C LYS A 172 -11.50 -8.24 17.56
N GLU A 173 -10.48 -7.39 17.67
CA GLU A 173 -9.49 -7.47 18.75
C GLU A 173 -10.14 -7.28 20.14
N GLN A 174 -11.08 -6.35 20.25
CA GLN A 174 -11.85 -6.14 21.48
C GLN A 174 -12.68 -7.38 21.85
N LEU A 175 -13.35 -7.98 20.88
CA LEU A 175 -14.14 -9.20 21.09
C LEU A 175 -13.27 -10.39 21.48
N GLU A 176 -12.09 -10.55 20.87
CA GLU A 176 -11.13 -11.60 21.22
C GLU A 176 -10.66 -11.46 22.68
N LYS A 177 -10.32 -10.23 23.11
CA LYS A 177 -9.98 -9.95 24.52
C LYS A 177 -11.13 -10.30 25.46
N HIS A 178 -12.35 -9.90 25.12
CA HIS A 178 -13.53 -10.20 25.95
C HIS A 178 -13.82 -11.69 26.06
N VAL A 179 -13.67 -12.45 24.96
CA VAL A 179 -13.80 -13.91 24.96
C VAL A 179 -12.75 -14.56 25.87
N ASP A 180 -11.51 -14.08 25.84
CA ASP A 180 -10.44 -14.60 26.69
C ASP A 180 -10.66 -14.28 28.17
N GLU A 181 -11.20 -13.12 28.50
CA GLU A 181 -11.63 -12.76 29.86
C GLU A 181 -12.74 -13.68 30.36
N LEU A 182 -13.81 -13.85 29.59
CA LEU A 182 -14.93 -14.74 29.93
C LEU A 182 -14.47 -16.21 30.10
N ARG A 183 -13.54 -16.68 29.27
CA ARG A 183 -12.94 -18.03 29.41
C ARG A 183 -12.19 -18.17 30.72
N LYS A 184 -11.42 -17.15 31.13
CA LYS A 184 -10.71 -17.15 32.41
C LYS A 184 -11.69 -17.15 33.59
N GLU A 185 -12.76 -16.36 33.53
CA GLU A 185 -13.81 -16.35 34.56
C GLU A 185 -14.52 -17.71 34.68
N LEU A 186 -14.86 -18.34 33.55
CA LEU A 186 -15.48 -19.66 33.52
C LEU A 186 -14.58 -20.73 34.16
N ALA A 187 -13.29 -20.71 33.81
CA ALA A 187 -12.30 -21.62 34.41
C ALA A 187 -12.17 -21.40 35.92
N ALA A 188 -12.13 -20.14 36.38
CA ALA A 188 -12.08 -19.82 37.80
C ALA A 188 -13.32 -20.33 38.56
N ARG A 189 -14.53 -20.19 37.99
CA ARG A 189 -15.77 -20.72 38.58
C ARG A 189 -15.76 -22.26 38.66
N GLN A 190 -15.28 -22.94 37.62
CA GLN A 190 -15.18 -24.41 37.60
C GLN A 190 -14.17 -24.95 38.64
N THR A 191 -13.10 -24.21 38.93
CA THR A 191 -12.18 -24.58 40.02
C THR A 191 -12.79 -24.40 41.40
N HIS A 192 -13.76 -23.49 41.55
CA HIS A 192 -14.42 -23.19 42.81
C HIS A 192 -15.58 -24.16 43.12
N ASP A 193 -16.18 -24.75 42.08
CA ASP A 193 -17.28 -25.74 42.16
C ASP A 193 -16.81 -27.21 42.18
N SER A 194 -15.50 -27.48 42.16
CA SER A 194 -15.01 -28.85 42.38
C SER A 194 -15.29 -29.27 43.83
N PRO A 195 -16.11 -30.32 44.08
CA PRO A 195 -16.40 -30.75 45.44
C PRO A 195 -15.10 -31.20 46.09
N ARG A 196 -14.75 -30.62 47.24
CA ARG A 196 -13.80 -31.25 48.17
C ARG A 196 -14.41 -32.60 48.54
N VAL A 197 -13.95 -33.68 47.90
CA VAL A 197 -14.21 -35.03 48.37
C VAL A 197 -13.54 -35.13 49.75
N ALA A 198 -14.33 -34.90 50.79
CA ALA A 198 -13.90 -35.16 52.16
C ALA A 198 -13.73 -36.68 52.28
N SER A 199 -12.48 -37.14 52.30
CA SER A 199 -12.17 -38.49 52.77
C SER A 199 -12.67 -38.60 54.20
N ALA A 200 -13.74 -39.36 54.40
CA ALA A 200 -14.20 -39.75 55.73
C ALA A 200 -13.18 -40.73 56.32
N ILE A 201 -12.69 -40.38 57.52
CA ILE A 201 -11.84 -41.20 58.37
C ILE A 201 -12.67 -42.36 58.91
N VAL A 202 -12.26 -43.60 58.62
CA VAL A 202 -12.50 -44.79 59.47
C VAL A 202 -11.25 -45.66 59.42
#